data_AF-A0A5E4K3N1-F1
#
_entry.id   AF-A0A5E4K3N1-F1
#
_cell.length_a   1.000
_cell.length_b   1.000
_cell.length_c   1.000
_cell.angle_alpha   90.00
_cell.angle_beta   90.00
_cell.angle_gamma   90.00
#
_symmetry.space_group_name_H-M   'P 1'
#
loop_
_entity.id
_entity.type
_entity.pdbx_description
1 polymer ?
#
loop_
_entity_poly.entity_id
_entity_poly.type
_entity_poly.pdbx_seq_one_letter_code
_entity_poly.pdbx_strand_id
1 'polypeptide(L)' 'MKTKTAKDEIRKDMTFAELLEKHPETANDLFEAGLHCIGCGGAMYETIEQGCQMHGFSKKEIDELIKKLNKGKKEK' A
#
# COMPACT_ATOMS: atom_id res chain seq x y z
N MET A 1 16.75 -2.94 20.90
CA MET A 1 16.57 -1.98 19.79
C MET A 1 15.38 -2.39 18.93
N LYS A 2 14.43 -1.47 18.68
CA LYS A 2 13.69 -1.31 17.42
C LYS A 2 13.18 0.13 17.45
N THR A 3 13.63 0.87 16.46
CA THR A 3 13.85 2.31 16.45
C THR A 3 12.56 3.10 16.27
N LYS A 4 12.43 4.15 17.09
CA LYS A 4 12.01 5.51 16.72
C LYS A 4 10.92 5.63 15.65
N THR A 5 9.73 5.98 16.10
CA THR A 5 8.70 6.80 15.45
C THR A 5 9.17 7.49 14.16
N ALA A 6 8.96 6.84 13.03
CA ALA A 6 8.91 7.49 11.72
C ALA A 6 7.44 7.53 11.31
N LYS A 7 6.79 8.63 11.71
CA LYS A 7 5.68 9.31 11.03
C LYS A 7 4.92 8.44 10.02
N ASP A 8 3.69 8.04 10.36
CA ASP A 8 2.62 7.50 9.51
C ASP A 8 2.73 7.84 8.01
N GLU A 9 3.68 7.25 7.30
CA GLU A 9 3.94 7.49 5.88
C GLU A 9 3.90 6.13 5.19
N ILE A 10 3.01 6.01 4.20
CA ILE A 10 2.92 4.80 3.38
C ILE A 10 4.08 4.83 2.40
N ARG A 11 4.80 3.72 2.32
CA ARG A 11 5.93 3.58 1.41
C ARG A 11 5.75 2.32 0.58
N LYS A 12 6.26 2.33 -0.65
CA LYS A 12 6.11 1.22 -1.60
C LYS A 12 6.81 -0.09 -1.21
N ASP A 13 7.76 -0.01 -0.28
CA ASP A 13 8.47 -1.15 0.32
C ASP A 13 7.69 -1.81 1.47
N MET A 14 6.57 -1.22 1.91
CA MET A 14 5.68 -1.85 2.89
C MET A 14 4.95 -3.02 2.25
N THR A 15 4.64 -4.04 3.04
CA THR A 15 3.77 -5.12 2.60
C THR A 15 2.31 -4.69 2.61
N PHE A 16 1.47 -5.36 1.82
CA PHE A 16 0.03 -5.12 1.87
C PHE A 16 -0.55 -5.41 3.25
N ALA A 17 -0.05 -6.44 3.96
CA ALA A 17 -0.43 -6.68 5.35
C ALA A 17 -0.11 -5.49 6.25
N GLU A 18 1.13 -4.99 6.21
CA GLU A 18 1.54 -3.87 7.07
C GLU A 18 0.75 -2.59 6.74
N LEU A 19 0.49 -2.36 5.45
CA LEU A 19 -0.33 -1.25 4.99
C LEU A 19 -1.76 -1.34 5.55
N LEU A 20 -2.43 -2.47 5.41
CA LEU A 20 -3.82 -2.64 5.84
C LEU A 20 -3.97 -2.70 7.37
N GLU A 21 -2.96 -3.20 8.08
CA GLU A 21 -2.94 -3.17 9.56
C GLU A 21 -2.82 -1.75 10.10
N LYS A 22 -2.02 -0.89 9.45
CA LYS A 22 -1.81 0.51 9.87
C LYS A 22 -2.86 1.47 9.30
N HIS A 23 -3.31 1.19 8.08
CA HIS A 23 -4.16 2.05 7.25
C HIS A 23 -5.30 1.25 6.61
N PRO A 24 -6.23 0.69 7.40
CA PRO A 24 -7.34 -0.10 6.87
C PRO A 24 -8.22 0.70 5.89
N GLU A 25 -8.25 2.03 5.99
CA GLU A 25 -8.96 2.92 5.06
C GLU A 25 -8.46 2.81 3.61
N THR A 26 -7.19 2.45 3.42
CA THR A 26 -6.57 2.32 2.10
C THR A 26 -7.02 1.07 1.34
N ALA A 27 -7.71 0.14 1.99
CA ALA A 27 -8.24 -1.06 1.36
C ALA A 27 -9.14 -0.72 0.15
N ASN A 28 -9.96 0.32 0.27
CA ASN A 28 -10.83 0.77 -0.82
C ASN A 28 -10.02 1.36 -1.97
N ASP A 29 -9.01 2.19 -1.70
CA ASP A 29 -8.15 2.77 -2.74
C ASP A 29 -7.40 1.68 -3.52
N LEU A 30 -6.91 0.64 -2.84
CA LEU A 30 -6.27 -0.51 -3.48
C LEU A 30 -7.26 -1.31 -4.33
N PHE A 31 -8.48 -1.48 -3.82
CA PHE A 31 -9.55 -2.16 -4.55
C PHE A 31 -9.91 -1.39 -5.83
N GLU A 32 -10.11 -0.08 -5.76
CA GLU A 32 -10.36 0.79 -6.92
C GLU A 32 -9.20 0.80 -7.92
N ALA A 33 -7.95 0.63 -7.44
CA ALA A 33 -6.79 0.46 -8.30
C ALA A 33 -6.73 -0.92 -8.99
N GLY A 34 -7.68 -1.83 -8.74
CA GLY A 34 -7.72 -3.16 -9.37
C GLY A 34 -6.86 -4.19 -8.66
N LEU A 35 -6.37 -3.90 -7.45
CA LEU A 35 -5.64 -4.86 -6.60
C LEU A 35 -6.63 -5.69 -5.77
N HIS A 36 -7.63 -6.29 -6.43
CA HIS A 36 -8.66 -7.10 -5.74
C HIS A 36 -8.07 -8.34 -5.04
N CYS A 37 -6.88 -8.79 -5.48
CA CYS A 37 -6.20 -9.95 -4.94
C CYS A 37 -5.47 -9.70 -3.61
N ILE A 38 -5.49 -8.47 -3.05
CA ILE A 38 -4.79 -8.16 -1.78
C ILE A 38 -5.24 -9.05 -0.63
N GLY A 39 -6.46 -9.61 -0.66
CA GLY A 39 -6.96 -10.54 0.35
C GLY A 39 -6.50 -12.00 0.18
N CYS A 40 -5.78 -12.34 -0.90
CA CYS A 40 -5.21 -13.67 -1.10
C CYS A 40 -3.98 -13.85 -0.20
N GLY A 41 -3.85 -15.03 0.42
CA GLY A 41 -2.80 -15.28 1.42
C GLY A 41 -1.37 -15.06 0.95
N GLY A 42 -1.10 -15.09 -0.37
CA GLY A 42 0.21 -14.75 -0.93
C GLY A 42 0.47 -13.24 -1.04
N ALA A 43 -0.52 -12.48 -1.53
CA ALA A 43 -0.39 -11.05 -1.81
C ALA A 43 -0.15 -10.21 -0.56
N MET A 44 -0.70 -10.64 0.59
CA MET A 44 -0.50 -9.96 1.87
C MET A 44 0.96 -9.84 2.29
N TYR A 45 1.82 -10.77 1.86
CA TYR A 45 3.25 -10.76 2.18
C TYR A 45 4.11 -10.10 1.10
N GLU A 46 3.52 -9.74 -0.04
CA GLU A 46 4.22 -8.97 -1.08
C GLU A 46 4.28 -7.50 -0.70
N THR A 47 5.35 -6.82 -1.14
CA THR A 47 5.40 -5.36 -1.05
C THR A 47 4.41 -4.72 -2.01
N ILE A 48 3.96 -3.50 -1.70
CA ILE A 48 3.06 -2.76 -2.58
C ILE A 48 3.68 -2.61 -3.98
N GLU A 49 4.98 -2.30 -4.05
CA GLU A 49 5.68 -2.20 -5.34
C GLU A 49 5.63 -3.51 -6.13
N GLN A 50 5.93 -4.64 -5.49
CA GLN A 50 5.93 -5.95 -6.15
C GLN A 50 4.53 -6.35 -6.63
N GLY A 51 3.51 -6.24 -5.78
CA GLY A 51 2.14 -6.59 -6.17
C GLY A 51 1.63 -5.69 -7.29
N CYS A 52 1.90 -4.38 -7.24
CA CYS A 52 1.55 -3.49 -8.34
C CYS A 52 2.29 -3.86 -9.64
N GLN A 53 3.59 -4.18 -9.58
CA GLN A 53 4.36 -4.59 -10.76
C GLN A 53 3.84 -5.89 -11.39
N MET A 54 3.45 -6.87 -10.57
CA MET A 54 2.84 -8.13 -11.05
C MET A 54 1.53 -7.90 -11.80
N HIS A 55 0.84 -6.80 -11.50
CA HIS A 55 -0.40 -6.37 -12.14
C HIS A 55 -0.17 -5.33 -13.27
N GLY A 56 1.07 -5.11 -13.69
CA GLY A 56 1.40 -4.28 -14.85
C GLY A 56 1.55 -2.79 -14.58
N PHE A 57 1.59 -2.38 -13.31
CA PHE A 57 1.83 -0.97 -12.96
C PHE A 57 3.27 -0.56 -13.27
N SER A 58 3.42 0.58 -13.91
CA SER A 58 4.71 1.25 -14.05
C SER A 58 5.14 1.87 -12.72
N LYS A 59 6.45 2.10 -12.54
CA LYS A 59 7.00 2.77 -11.36
C LYS A 59 6.33 4.12 -11.07
N LYS A 60 5.93 4.85 -12.12
CA LYS A 60 5.23 6.13 -11.98
C LYS A 60 3.83 5.96 -11.39
N GLU A 61 3.08 4.97 -11.85
CA GLU A 61 1.74 4.68 -11.32
C GLU A 61 1.81 4.24 -9.86
N ILE A 62 2.83 3.48 -9.49
CA ILE A 62 3.10 3.09 -8.10
C ILE A 62 3.40 4.32 -7.25
N ASP A 63 4.29 5.21 -7.70
CA ASP A 63 4.61 6.43 -6.95
C ASP A 63 3.37 7.35 -6.81
N GLU A 64 2.52 7.44 -7.83
CA GLU A 64 1.25 8.20 -7.76
C GLU A 64 0.23 7.54 -6.83
N LEU A 65 0.11 6.21 -6.83
CA LEU A 65 -0.72 5.47 -5.87
C LEU A 65 -0.27 5.77 -4.44
N ILE A 66 1.03 5.64 -4.16
CA ILE A 66 1.59 5.93 -2.83
C ILE A 66 1.31 7.38 -2.41
N LYS A 67 1.43 8.34 -3.31
CA LYS A 67 1.04 9.73 -3.02
C LYS A 67 -0.45 9.86 -2.73
N LYS A 68 -1.32 9.17 -3.49
CA LYS A 68 -2.78 9.16 -3.25
C LYS A 68 -3.08 8.60 -1.86
N LEU A 69 -2.52 7.43 -1.53
CA LEU A 69 -2.69 6.78 -0.24
C LEU A 69 -2.21 7.66 0.93
N ASN A 70 -1.06 8.33 0.79
CA ASN A 70 -0.56 9.27 1.80
C ASN A 70 -1.41 10.53 1.93
N LYS A 71 -2.05 11.00 0.86
CA LYS A 71 -3.01 12.12 0.91
C LYS A 71 -4.33 11.71 1.54
N GLY A 72 -4.80 10.48 1.29
CA GLY A 72 -6.03 9.92 1.85
C GLY A 72 -6.02 9.81 3.38
N LYS A 73 -4.83 9.70 4.01
CA LYS A 73 -4.66 9.74 5.47
C LYS A 73 -5.20 11.01 6.16
N LYS A 74 -5.50 12.08 5.40
CA LYS A 74 -5.85 13.38 5.97
C LYS A 74 -7.30 13.57 6.38
N GLU A 75 -8.17 12.57 6.26
CA GLU A 75 -9.57 12.78 6.58
C GLU A 75 -10.18 11.59 7.30
N LYS A 76 -9.90 11.47 8.61
CA LYS A 76 -10.88 11.44 9.72
C LYS A 76 -10.19 11.74 11.05
#